data_AF-A0A844GDU8-F1
#
_entry.id   AF-A0A844GDU8-F1
#
_cell.length_a   1.000
_cell.length_b   1.000
_cell.length_c   1.000
_cell.angle_alpha   90.00
_cell.angle_beta   90.00
_cell.angle_gamma   90.00
#
_symmetry.space_group_name_H-M   'P 1'
#
loop_
_entity.id
_entity.type
_entity.pdbx_description
1 polymer ?
#
loop_
_entity_poly.entity_id
_entity_poly.type
_entity_poly.pdbx_seq_one_letter_code
_entity_poly.pdbx_strand_id
1 'polypeptide(L)'
;MKKKWGIIVALLCSLLLAVNVWADDGVSQDPEYVTDYYMIVQSPDGGVYIYSEADPQSSRLNEKQIVNGTAIHIQGEKTGTDNKKWGYTQYHGMNGYVPMDNLDPVDRAKAIESEFKTFGGEDVDLQVKVQTEDGNADLYNGPGEKYGEVAGSDGIADGTVVHISQQIHGEDGVNWGKADTDPEGWLSLDRDTDYQSEVVDMQGDSAQTAAEKETTPTPKATSTEETTPTPEATPTEEVTPTPEATPTEEVTPTPEATPTEEATPTPEATPTQEVTPTEKITPTKEATPTKESTKDSQDDTKKASGENVKAVGGFHSPVTWISIIGIIVIVILMIYFLKKKK
;
A
#
# COMPACT_ATOMS: atom_id res chain seq x y z
N MET A 1 38.29 31.32 -40.20
CA MET A 1 37.35 30.26 -39.73
C MET A 1 37.49 29.99 -38.22
N LYS A 2 37.38 31.01 -37.36
CA LYS A 2 37.58 30.88 -35.89
C LYS A 2 36.42 31.43 -35.04
N LYS A 3 35.32 31.85 -35.68
CA LYS A 3 34.14 32.45 -35.01
C LYS A 3 32.93 31.51 -34.87
N LYS A 4 33.00 30.28 -35.38
CA LYS A 4 31.89 29.30 -35.30
C LYS A 4 32.10 28.19 -34.24
N TRP A 5 33.24 28.17 -33.55
CA TRP A 5 33.52 27.14 -32.53
C TRP A 5 33.03 27.50 -31.12
N GLY A 6 32.98 28.79 -30.77
CA GLY A 6 32.49 29.21 -29.44
C GLY A 6 31.00 28.97 -29.23
N ILE A 7 30.20 29.05 -30.29
CA ILE A 7 28.74 28.85 -30.22
C ILE A 7 28.38 27.36 -30.06
N ILE A 8 29.17 26.46 -30.64
CA ILE A 8 28.92 25.02 -30.52
C ILE A 8 29.31 24.51 -29.12
N VAL A 9 30.37 25.05 -28.51
CA VAL A 9 30.76 24.68 -27.13
C VAL A 9 29.79 25.26 -26.10
N ALA A 10 29.25 26.46 -26.31
CA ALA A 10 28.23 27.02 -25.42
C ALA A 10 26.91 26.25 -25.48
N LEU A 11 26.45 25.82 -26.66
CA LEU A 11 25.25 24.98 -26.80
C LEU A 11 25.45 23.54 -26.27
N LEU A 12 26.68 23.01 -26.29
CA LEU A 12 26.99 21.70 -25.69
C LEU A 12 27.07 21.78 -24.15
N CYS A 13 27.51 22.91 -23.58
CA CYS A 13 27.51 23.14 -22.13
C CYS A 13 26.11 23.46 -21.57
N SER A 14 25.21 24.07 -22.35
CA SER A 14 23.81 24.29 -21.95
C SER A 14 22.96 23.02 -21.98
N LEU A 15 23.43 21.95 -22.63
CA LEU A 15 22.79 20.62 -22.63
C LEU A 15 23.27 19.72 -21.48
N LEU A 16 24.22 20.18 -20.65
CA LEU A 16 24.80 19.43 -19.52
C LEU A 16 24.36 19.97 -18.14
N LEU A 17 23.43 20.92 -18.08
CA LEU A 17 22.83 21.41 -16.83
C LEU A 17 21.31 21.22 -16.74
N ALA A 18 20.72 20.42 -17.63
CA ALA A 18 19.50 19.70 -17.26
C ALA A 18 19.95 18.51 -16.40
N VAL A 19 20.38 18.80 -15.17
CA VAL A 19 20.14 17.84 -14.10
C VAL A 19 18.63 17.76 -14.10
N ASN A 20 18.10 16.70 -14.70
CA ASN A 20 16.74 16.32 -14.43
C ASN A 20 16.73 16.14 -12.90
N VAL A 21 16.21 17.14 -12.19
CA VAL A 21 15.58 16.92 -10.91
C VAL A 21 14.40 16.05 -11.28
N TRP A 22 14.66 14.75 -11.36
CA TRP A 22 13.60 13.81 -11.05
C TRP A 22 13.25 14.16 -9.62
N ALA A 23 12.00 14.56 -9.41
CA ALA A 23 11.34 14.19 -8.18
C ALA A 23 11.70 12.72 -7.99
N ASP A 24 12.37 12.44 -6.88
CA ASP A 24 12.69 11.09 -6.44
C ASP A 24 11.36 10.41 -6.14
N ASP A 25 10.64 10.04 -7.19
CA ASP A 25 9.35 9.37 -7.17
C ASP A 25 9.60 7.92 -6.79
N GLY A 26 9.96 7.71 -5.52
CA GLY A 26 10.10 6.39 -4.91
C GLY A 26 11.26 5.57 -5.45
N VAL A 27 12.07 5.04 -4.53
CA VAL A 27 12.94 3.91 -4.81
C VAL A 27 12.14 2.83 -5.56
N SER A 28 12.71 2.32 -6.65
CA SER A 28 12.18 1.22 -7.47
C SER A 28 11.38 0.21 -6.64
N GLN A 29 10.17 -0.12 -7.09
CA GLN A 29 9.39 -1.25 -6.60
C GLN A 29 10.21 -2.53 -6.76
N ASP A 30 10.98 -2.88 -5.74
CA ASP A 30 11.85 -4.06 -5.72
C ASP A 30 11.51 -4.97 -4.54
N PRO A 31 10.23 -5.39 -4.39
CA PRO A 31 9.91 -6.47 -3.49
C PRO A 31 10.50 -7.78 -4.03
N GLU A 32 10.88 -8.69 -3.13
CA GLU A 32 11.29 -10.05 -3.51
C GLU A 32 10.10 -10.84 -4.07
N TYR A 33 8.89 -10.55 -3.57
CA TYR A 33 7.65 -11.21 -3.96
C TYR A 33 6.54 -10.17 -4.09
N VAL A 34 5.78 -10.22 -5.18
CA VAL A 34 4.57 -9.41 -5.34
C VAL A 34 3.41 -10.09 -4.61
N THR A 35 2.64 -9.32 -3.87
CA THR A 35 1.53 -9.79 -3.04
C THR A 35 0.31 -8.89 -3.20
N ASP A 36 -0.84 -9.34 -2.73
CA ASP A 36 -2.08 -8.55 -2.71
C ASP A 36 -2.94 -9.02 -1.53
N TYR A 37 -2.74 -8.40 -0.37
CA TYR A 37 -3.54 -8.64 0.82
C TYR A 37 -3.48 -7.45 1.78
N TYR A 38 -4.35 -7.45 2.79
CA TYR A 38 -4.42 -6.41 3.81
C TYR A 38 -3.84 -6.88 5.13
N MET A 39 -3.20 -5.96 5.84
CA MET A 39 -2.82 -6.16 7.24
C MET A 39 -3.26 -4.96 8.07
N ILE A 40 -3.47 -5.17 9.37
CA ILE A 40 -3.80 -4.10 10.33
C ILE A 40 -2.55 -3.78 11.14
N VAL A 41 -2.29 -2.48 11.35
CA VAL A 41 -1.24 -2.04 12.25
C VAL A 41 -1.55 -2.43 13.70
N GLN A 42 -0.66 -3.20 14.30
CA GLN A 42 -0.71 -3.63 15.69
C GLN A 42 0.69 -3.57 16.32
N SER A 43 1.12 -2.35 16.63
CA SER A 43 2.41 -2.06 17.22
C SER A 43 2.30 -1.82 18.73
N PRO A 44 3.21 -2.35 19.57
CA PRO A 44 3.27 -2.00 20.98
C PRO A 44 3.57 -0.51 21.21
N ASP A 45 4.15 0.17 20.22
CA ASP A 45 4.47 1.60 20.25
C ASP A 45 3.30 2.49 19.81
N GLY A 46 2.13 1.91 19.54
CA GLY A 46 0.93 2.63 19.11
C GLY A 46 0.82 2.88 17.61
N GLY A 47 1.86 2.55 16.84
CA GLY A 47 1.85 2.64 15.38
C GLY A 47 3.16 2.23 14.70
N VAL A 48 3.23 2.39 13.38
CA VAL A 48 4.41 2.11 12.56
C VAL A 48 4.78 3.29 11.68
N TYR A 49 6.05 3.33 11.23
CA TYR A 49 6.50 4.27 10.21
C TYR A 49 6.67 3.56 8.86
N ILE A 50 6.69 4.34 7.79
CA ILE A 50 7.09 3.90 6.46
C ILE A 50 8.53 4.31 6.23
N TYR A 51 9.30 3.40 5.66
CA TYR A 51 10.72 3.55 5.41
C TYR A 51 11.01 3.52 3.90
N SER A 52 12.03 4.26 3.47
CA SER A 52 12.42 4.31 2.05
C SER A 52 12.98 2.98 1.54
N GLU A 53 13.55 2.16 2.44
CA GLU A 53 14.08 0.83 2.14
C GLU A 53 13.65 -0.17 3.22
N ALA A 54 13.80 -1.46 2.95
CA ALA A 54 13.64 -2.54 3.94
C ALA A 54 14.84 -2.57 4.91
N ASP A 55 15.07 -1.46 5.60
CA ASP A 55 16.16 -1.24 6.55
C ASP A 55 15.65 -0.31 7.68
N PRO A 56 15.72 -0.72 8.96
CA PRO A 56 15.33 0.11 10.10
C PRO A 56 16.08 1.45 10.22
N GLN A 57 17.27 1.56 9.60
CA GLN A 57 18.12 2.76 9.60
C GLN A 57 17.88 3.66 8.39
N SER A 58 17.03 3.25 7.45
CA SER A 58 16.69 4.08 6.28
C SER A 58 15.79 5.27 6.66
N SER A 59 15.62 6.19 5.72
CA SER A 59 14.82 7.40 5.91
C SER A 59 13.36 7.03 6.14
N ARG A 60 12.76 7.60 7.19
CA ARG A 60 11.31 7.57 7.38
C ARG A 60 10.65 8.51 6.38
N LEU A 61 9.60 8.04 5.71
CA LEU A 61 8.86 8.80 4.70
C LEU A 61 7.73 9.64 5.31
N ASN A 62 7.18 9.21 6.45
CA ASN A 62 6.13 9.91 7.17
C ASN A 62 6.62 10.51 8.50
N GLU A 63 6.07 11.67 8.86
CA GLU A 63 6.39 12.37 10.11
C GLU A 63 5.68 11.74 11.33
N LYS A 64 4.41 11.37 11.15
CA LYS A 64 3.55 10.76 12.17
C LYS A 64 3.45 9.26 11.93
N GLN A 65 3.37 8.49 13.01
CA GLN A 65 3.12 7.06 12.92
C GLN A 65 1.74 6.81 12.30
N ILE A 66 1.67 5.76 11.50
CA ILE A 66 0.42 5.10 11.15
C ILE A 66 -0.08 4.42 12.42
N VAL A 67 -1.22 4.85 12.93
CA VAL A 67 -1.74 4.39 14.22
C VAL A 67 -2.21 2.94 14.18
N ASN A 68 -2.26 2.29 15.34
CA ASN A 68 -2.87 0.97 15.46
C ASN A 68 -4.32 0.98 14.99
N GLY A 69 -4.73 -0.09 14.31
CA GLY A 69 -6.07 -0.22 13.73
C GLY A 69 -6.19 0.25 12.28
N THR A 70 -5.21 0.99 11.75
CA THR A 70 -5.14 1.33 10.32
C THR A 70 -4.88 0.09 9.47
N ALA A 71 -5.59 -0.04 8.35
CA ALA A 71 -5.34 -1.08 7.37
C ALA A 71 -4.31 -0.65 6.33
N ILE A 72 -3.39 -1.56 6.01
CA ILE A 72 -2.30 -1.39 5.05
C ILE A 72 -2.44 -2.44 3.96
N HIS A 73 -2.34 -2.00 2.71
CA HIS A 73 -2.36 -2.86 1.54
C HIS A 73 -0.94 -3.29 1.18
N ILE A 74 -0.60 -4.56 1.37
CA ILE A 74 0.73 -5.10 1.13
C ILE A 74 0.82 -5.60 -0.31
N GLN A 75 1.54 -4.82 -1.13
CA GLN A 75 1.72 -5.05 -2.56
C GLN A 75 2.98 -5.88 -2.87
N GLY A 76 3.85 -6.05 -1.88
CA GLY A 76 4.96 -6.98 -1.97
C GLY A 76 5.66 -7.20 -0.64
N GLU A 77 6.55 -8.18 -0.62
CA GLU A 77 7.35 -8.51 0.57
C GLU A 77 8.84 -8.53 0.23
N LYS A 78 9.67 -8.15 1.19
CA LYS A 78 11.13 -8.16 1.09
C LYS A 78 11.76 -8.61 2.41
N THR A 79 12.89 -9.29 2.34
CA THR A 79 13.70 -9.57 3.51
C THR A 79 14.64 -8.39 3.73
N GLY A 80 14.52 -7.73 4.89
CA GLY A 80 15.28 -6.53 5.21
C GLY A 80 16.73 -6.80 5.59
N THR A 81 17.53 -5.74 5.73
CA THR A 81 18.93 -5.82 6.17
C THR A 81 19.08 -6.34 7.61
N ASP A 82 17.99 -6.27 8.39
CA ASP A 82 17.83 -6.82 9.73
C ASP A 82 17.39 -8.30 9.74
N ASN A 83 17.27 -8.95 8.58
CA ASN A 83 16.73 -10.30 8.38
C ASN A 83 15.26 -10.47 8.79
N LYS A 84 14.50 -9.37 8.91
CA LYS A 84 13.06 -9.40 9.17
C LYS A 84 12.26 -9.28 7.87
N LYS A 85 10.96 -9.55 7.95
CA LYS A 85 10.04 -9.33 6.83
C LYS A 85 9.51 -7.91 6.81
N TRP A 86 9.52 -7.33 5.63
CA TRP A 86 9.05 -5.98 5.34
C TRP A 86 8.02 -6.03 4.23
N GLY A 87 6.92 -5.32 4.42
CA GLY A 87 5.87 -5.18 3.42
C GLY A 87 6.06 -3.91 2.62
N TYR A 88 6.05 -4.02 1.30
CA TYR A 88 5.98 -2.88 0.39
C TYR A 88 4.52 -2.41 0.28
N THR A 89 4.29 -1.11 0.48
CA THR A 89 2.97 -0.49 0.47
C THR A 89 3.01 0.90 -0.17
N GLN A 90 1.89 1.32 -0.74
CA GLN A 90 1.62 2.72 -1.03
C GLN A 90 0.69 3.28 0.04
N TYR A 91 1.01 4.46 0.57
CA TYR A 91 0.25 5.10 1.65
C TYR A 91 0.34 6.62 1.50
N HIS A 92 -0.80 7.30 1.33
CA HIS A 92 -0.87 8.73 1.00
C HIS A 92 0.06 9.14 -0.14
N GLY A 93 0.11 8.32 -1.19
CA GLY A 93 1.02 8.52 -2.34
C GLY A 93 2.50 8.18 -2.07
N MET A 94 2.89 7.92 -0.82
CA MET A 94 4.24 7.48 -0.47
C MET A 94 4.40 5.98 -0.71
N ASN A 95 5.40 5.63 -1.51
CA ASN A 95 5.80 4.25 -1.75
C ASN A 95 6.97 3.89 -0.81
N GLY A 96 6.81 2.86 0.01
CA GLY A 96 7.86 2.45 0.93
C GLY A 96 7.60 1.12 1.62
N TYR A 97 8.39 0.86 2.65
CA TYR A 97 8.40 -0.40 3.37
C TYR A 97 7.94 -0.22 4.82
N VAL A 98 7.12 -1.15 5.30
CA VAL A 98 6.66 -1.23 6.69
C VAL A 98 7.15 -2.53 7.34
N PRO A 99 7.60 -2.50 8.60
CA PRO A 99 8.03 -3.71 9.30
C PRO A 99 6.82 -4.60 9.60
N MET A 100 6.84 -5.86 9.17
CA MET A 100 5.68 -6.75 9.27
C MET A 100 5.46 -7.35 10.67
N ASP A 101 6.46 -7.31 11.55
CA ASP A 101 6.34 -7.82 12.93
C ASP A 101 5.25 -7.10 13.74
N ASN A 102 4.87 -5.89 13.31
CA ASN A 102 3.85 -5.05 13.94
C ASN A 102 2.56 -4.97 13.12
N LEU A 103 2.34 -5.94 12.22
CA LEU A 103 1.18 -6.00 11.35
C LEU A 103 0.50 -7.38 11.46
N ASP A 104 -0.83 -7.38 11.50
CA ASP A 104 -1.63 -8.61 11.54
C ASP A 104 -2.39 -8.82 10.22
N PRO A 105 -2.24 -9.97 9.54
CA PRO A 105 -2.92 -10.22 8.27
C PRO A 105 -4.43 -10.41 8.46
N VAL A 106 -5.21 -9.76 7.60
CA VAL A 106 -6.67 -9.82 7.62
C VAL A 106 -7.27 -9.90 6.22
N ASP A 107 -8.53 -10.32 6.15
CA ASP A 107 -9.33 -10.11 4.94
C ASP A 107 -9.80 -8.65 4.84
N ARG A 108 -10.29 -8.29 3.66
CA ARG A 108 -10.75 -6.93 3.35
C ARG A 108 -11.87 -6.44 4.27
N ALA A 109 -12.83 -7.31 4.62
CA ALA A 109 -13.96 -6.90 5.44
C ALA A 109 -13.50 -6.52 6.85
N LYS A 110 -12.57 -7.29 7.43
CA LYS A 110 -11.96 -6.97 8.73
C LYS A 110 -11.05 -5.75 8.69
N ALA A 111 -10.35 -5.53 7.57
CA ALA A 111 -9.59 -4.31 7.37
C ALA A 111 -10.50 -3.07 7.45
N ILE A 112 -11.63 -3.09 6.73
CA ILE A 112 -12.62 -2.01 6.74
C ILE A 112 -13.21 -1.83 8.14
N GLU A 113 -13.62 -2.91 8.81
CA GLU A 113 -14.19 -2.85 10.16
C GLU A 113 -13.21 -2.25 11.18
N SER A 114 -11.93 -2.62 11.08
CA SER A 114 -10.87 -2.07 11.93
C SER A 114 -10.74 -0.56 11.75
N GLU A 115 -10.72 -0.08 10.51
CA GLU A 115 -10.63 1.35 10.23
C GLU A 115 -11.89 2.10 10.66
N PHE A 116 -13.06 1.53 10.36
CA PHE A 116 -14.35 2.06 10.81
C PHE A 116 -14.37 2.27 12.32
N LYS A 117 -13.87 1.31 13.11
CA LYS A 117 -13.76 1.47 14.56
C LYS A 117 -12.69 2.50 14.97
N THR A 118 -11.55 2.50 14.28
CA THR A 118 -10.38 3.31 14.66
C THR A 118 -10.59 4.79 14.39
N PHE A 119 -11.27 5.13 13.29
CA PHE A 119 -11.50 6.51 12.87
C PHE A 119 -12.92 7.00 13.14
N GLY A 120 -13.67 6.29 14.00
CA GLY A 120 -14.99 6.75 14.44
C GLY A 120 -16.02 6.78 13.32
N GLY A 121 -16.06 5.74 12.50
CA GLY A 121 -17.11 5.55 11.51
C GLY A 121 -18.49 5.44 12.17
N GLU A 122 -19.49 5.96 11.47
CA GLU A 122 -20.86 6.09 11.94
C GLU A 122 -21.84 5.47 10.95
N ASP A 123 -22.86 4.80 11.48
CA ASP A 123 -24.05 4.45 10.68
C ASP A 123 -24.91 5.71 10.53
N VAL A 124 -25.28 6.03 9.30
CA VAL A 124 -26.01 7.26 8.95
C VAL A 124 -27.18 6.95 8.03
N ASP A 125 -28.11 7.90 7.95
CA ASP A 125 -29.23 7.89 7.00
C ASP A 125 -29.24 9.27 6.33
N LEU A 126 -28.44 9.40 5.27
CA LEU A 126 -28.27 10.67 4.56
C LEU A 126 -28.37 10.47 3.05
N GLN A 127 -28.87 11.50 2.37
CA GLN A 127 -28.91 11.55 0.91
C GLN A 127 -27.94 12.60 0.42
N VAL A 128 -27.01 12.19 -0.45
CA VAL A 128 -26.08 13.09 -1.14
C VAL A 128 -26.36 13.10 -2.62
N LYS A 129 -26.10 14.23 -3.27
CA LYS A 129 -26.12 14.31 -4.72
C LYS A 129 -24.69 14.20 -5.23
N VAL A 130 -24.45 13.24 -6.10
CA VAL A 130 -23.18 13.11 -6.82
C VAL A 130 -22.95 14.35 -7.68
N GLN A 131 -21.76 14.93 -7.56
CA GLN A 131 -21.31 16.10 -8.29
C GLN A 131 -19.87 15.86 -8.74
N THR A 132 -19.66 15.51 -10.01
CA THR A 132 -18.32 15.25 -10.55
C THR A 132 -18.05 16.03 -11.83
N GLU A 133 -16.79 16.37 -12.07
CA GLU A 133 -16.36 17.01 -13.34
C GLU A 133 -16.23 15.98 -14.48
N ASP A 134 -15.87 14.74 -14.14
CA ASP A 134 -15.52 13.67 -15.08
C ASP A 134 -16.71 12.78 -15.49
N GLY A 135 -17.91 13.08 -14.97
CA GLY A 135 -19.18 12.48 -15.37
C GLY A 135 -19.69 11.41 -14.41
N ASN A 136 -18.82 10.54 -13.87
CA ASN A 136 -19.21 9.50 -12.91
C ASN A 136 -18.30 9.54 -11.67
N ALA A 137 -18.84 9.20 -10.50
CA ALA A 137 -18.11 8.99 -9.26
C ALA A 137 -17.72 7.52 -9.12
N ASP A 138 -16.45 7.26 -8.84
CA ASP A 138 -15.94 5.90 -8.68
C ASP A 138 -16.43 5.26 -7.37
N LEU A 139 -16.64 3.94 -7.41
CA LEU A 139 -16.97 3.14 -6.24
C LEU A 139 -15.76 2.29 -5.85
N TYR A 140 -15.42 2.28 -4.57
CA TYR A 140 -14.32 1.53 -3.99
C TYR A 140 -14.84 0.43 -3.07
N ASN A 141 -14.07 -0.63 -2.92
CA ASN A 141 -14.46 -1.77 -2.10
C ASN A 141 -14.33 -1.52 -0.58
N GLY A 142 -13.93 -0.32 -0.16
CA GLY A 142 -13.70 0.11 1.21
C GLY A 142 -13.40 1.62 1.26
N PRO A 143 -13.32 2.24 2.45
CA PRO A 143 -13.05 3.67 2.59
C PRO A 143 -11.56 3.94 2.29
N GLY A 144 -11.28 4.42 1.08
CA GLY A 144 -9.92 4.71 0.61
C GLY A 144 -9.55 4.00 -0.68
N GLU A 145 -8.75 4.65 -1.53
CA GLU A 145 -8.31 4.12 -2.83
C GLU A 145 -7.49 2.81 -2.71
N LYS A 146 -6.86 2.56 -1.55
CA LYS A 146 -6.15 1.31 -1.24
C LYS A 146 -7.03 0.05 -1.30
N TYR A 147 -8.36 0.22 -1.23
CA TYR A 147 -9.29 -0.88 -1.40
C TYR A 147 -9.59 -1.21 -2.86
N GLY A 148 -9.10 -0.41 -3.79
CA GLY A 148 -9.35 -0.55 -5.23
C GLY A 148 -10.82 -0.33 -5.58
N GLU A 149 -11.07 -0.07 -6.86
CA GLU A 149 -12.41 0.13 -7.39
C GLU A 149 -13.24 -1.18 -7.39
N VAL A 150 -14.55 -1.03 -7.28
CA VAL A 150 -15.51 -2.14 -7.39
C VAL A 150 -15.53 -2.64 -8.82
N ALA A 151 -15.09 -3.88 -9.02
CA ALA A 151 -14.94 -4.46 -10.36
C ALA A 151 -16.28 -4.51 -11.11
N GLY A 152 -16.28 -3.98 -12.34
CA GLY A 152 -17.47 -3.96 -13.21
C GLY A 152 -18.50 -2.87 -12.86
N SER A 153 -18.19 -1.98 -11.91
CA SER A 153 -18.96 -0.76 -11.70
C SER A 153 -18.66 0.24 -12.82
N ASP A 154 -19.71 0.88 -13.34
CA ASP A 154 -19.58 2.07 -14.21
C ASP A 154 -19.47 3.35 -13.36
N GLY A 155 -19.43 3.24 -12.03
CA GLY A 155 -19.55 4.37 -11.10
C GLY A 155 -20.97 4.90 -10.99
N ILE A 156 -21.13 6.00 -10.26
CA ILE A 156 -22.41 6.69 -10.07
C ILE A 156 -22.44 7.94 -10.93
N ALA A 157 -23.43 8.09 -11.81
CA ALA A 157 -23.52 9.23 -12.71
C ALA A 157 -23.73 10.57 -11.98
N ASP A 158 -23.14 11.64 -12.53
CA ASP A 158 -23.31 13.01 -12.07
C ASP A 158 -24.79 13.40 -11.96
N GLY A 159 -25.11 14.10 -10.88
CA GLY A 159 -26.45 14.53 -10.54
C GLY A 159 -27.35 13.45 -9.91
N THR A 160 -26.88 12.20 -9.78
CA THR A 160 -27.63 11.13 -9.10
C THR A 160 -27.69 11.40 -7.59
N VAL A 161 -28.87 11.21 -6.99
CA VAL A 161 -29.02 11.24 -5.53
C VAL A 161 -28.87 9.82 -5.01
N VAL A 162 -27.98 9.64 -4.04
CA VAL A 162 -27.61 8.35 -3.46
C VAL A 162 -27.84 8.39 -1.96
N HIS A 163 -28.39 7.30 -1.43
CA HIS A 163 -28.48 7.07 0.00
C HIS A 163 -27.15 6.50 0.52
N ILE A 164 -26.65 7.09 1.60
CA ILE A 164 -25.43 6.67 2.29
C ILE A 164 -25.82 6.06 3.63
N SER A 165 -25.42 4.81 3.85
CA SER A 165 -25.74 4.05 5.06
C SER A 165 -24.64 4.12 6.12
N GLN A 166 -23.41 4.42 5.72
CA GLN A 166 -22.27 4.54 6.63
C GLN A 166 -21.34 5.66 6.18
N GLN A 167 -20.74 6.37 7.13
CA GLN A 167 -19.71 7.38 6.85
C GLN A 167 -18.49 7.17 7.74
N ILE A 168 -17.33 7.60 7.25
CA ILE A 168 -16.10 7.62 8.03
C ILE A 168 -15.22 8.78 7.58
N HIS A 169 -14.64 9.51 8.53
CA HIS A 169 -13.54 10.40 8.23
C HIS A 169 -12.27 9.56 8.12
N GLY A 170 -11.88 9.27 6.88
CA GLY A 170 -10.76 8.40 6.56
C GLY A 170 -9.45 8.91 7.13
N GLU A 171 -8.51 7.99 7.28
CA GLU A 171 -7.15 8.29 7.72
C GLU A 171 -6.39 9.18 6.71
N ASP A 172 -6.81 9.17 5.45
CA ASP A 172 -6.40 10.07 4.36
C ASP A 172 -6.97 11.49 4.46
N GLY A 173 -7.79 11.76 5.48
CA GLY A 173 -8.47 13.03 5.68
C GLY A 173 -9.67 13.24 4.76
N VAL A 174 -10.11 12.20 4.05
CA VAL A 174 -11.26 12.22 3.15
C VAL A 174 -12.48 11.63 3.85
N ASN A 175 -13.63 12.28 3.72
CA ASN A 175 -14.90 11.70 4.14
C ASN A 175 -15.35 10.66 3.12
N TRP A 176 -15.45 9.41 3.54
CA TRP A 176 -15.90 8.29 2.73
C TRP A 176 -17.32 7.89 3.13
N GLY A 177 -18.18 7.66 2.15
CA GLY A 177 -19.56 7.23 2.36
C GLY A 177 -19.83 5.90 1.68
N LYS A 178 -20.45 4.96 2.39
CA LYS A 178 -20.94 3.70 1.82
C LYS A 178 -22.28 3.94 1.13
N ALA A 179 -22.30 3.80 -0.18
CA ALA A 179 -23.47 3.97 -1.02
C ALA A 179 -24.30 2.69 -1.15
N ASP A 180 -25.61 2.83 -0.96
CA ASP A 180 -26.58 1.76 -1.14
C ASP A 180 -26.99 1.66 -2.62
N THR A 181 -26.03 1.25 -3.45
CA THR A 181 -26.18 1.03 -4.89
C THR A 181 -26.05 -0.45 -5.26
N ASP A 182 -26.28 -0.80 -6.53
CA ASP A 182 -25.97 -2.12 -7.07
C ASP A 182 -24.99 -1.97 -8.25
N PRO A 183 -23.70 -2.32 -8.07
CA PRO A 183 -23.10 -2.89 -6.86
C PRO A 183 -22.94 -1.86 -5.72
N GLU A 184 -22.88 -2.35 -4.46
CA GLU A 184 -22.56 -1.53 -3.28
C GLU A 184 -21.08 -1.14 -3.29
N GLY A 185 -20.76 0.03 -2.73
CA GLY A 185 -19.37 0.48 -2.60
C GLY A 185 -19.23 1.76 -1.78
N TRP A 186 -17.99 2.21 -1.61
CA TRP A 186 -17.64 3.47 -0.95
C TRP A 186 -17.29 4.52 -2.00
N LEU A 187 -17.72 5.77 -1.80
CA LEU A 187 -17.28 6.91 -2.62
C LEU A 187 -16.74 8.04 -1.74
N SER A 188 -15.96 8.94 -2.36
CA SER A 188 -15.49 10.15 -1.69
C SER A 188 -16.64 11.16 -1.60
N LEU A 189 -17.08 11.46 -0.38
CA LEU A 189 -18.10 12.48 -0.14
C LEU A 189 -17.56 13.88 -0.43
N ASP A 190 -16.29 14.13 -0.13
CA ASP A 190 -15.68 15.45 -0.30
C ASP A 190 -15.41 15.80 -1.77
N ARG A 191 -14.97 14.81 -2.56
CA ARG A 191 -14.59 15.02 -3.96
C ARG A 191 -15.77 14.91 -4.91
N ASP A 192 -16.64 13.92 -4.67
CA ASP A 192 -17.58 13.44 -5.70
C ASP A 192 -19.04 13.76 -5.37
N THR A 193 -19.33 14.53 -4.31
CA THR A 193 -20.69 14.84 -3.88
C THR A 193 -20.88 16.28 -3.41
N ASP A 194 -22.13 16.67 -3.18
CA ASP A 194 -22.50 17.95 -2.59
C ASP A 194 -22.45 17.99 -1.05
N TYR A 195 -21.95 16.92 -0.43
CA TYR A 195 -21.83 16.80 1.01
C TYR A 195 -21.04 17.98 1.60
N GLN A 196 -21.58 18.55 2.66
CA GLN A 196 -20.91 19.58 3.47
C GLN A 196 -20.74 19.00 4.86
N SER A 197 -19.50 18.75 5.27
CA SER A 197 -19.23 18.30 6.61
C SER A 197 -19.65 19.38 7.62
N GLU A 198 -20.50 19.02 8.58
CA GLU A 198 -20.70 19.83 9.78
C GLU A 198 -19.47 19.66 10.66
N VAL A 199 -18.39 20.37 10.32
CA VAL A 199 -17.23 20.45 11.21
C VAL A 199 -17.66 21.26 12.43
N VAL A 200 -18.09 20.59 13.49
CA VAL A 200 -18.23 21.21 14.80
C VAL A 200 -16.81 21.47 15.29
N ASP A 201 -16.35 22.71 15.12
CA ASP A 201 -15.07 23.21 15.61
C ASP A 201 -14.92 22.96 17.13
N MET A 202 -14.37 21.80 17.51
CA MET A 202 -13.88 21.57 18.87
C MET A 202 -12.39 21.91 18.96
N GLN A 203 -12.15 23.23 19.01
CA GLN A 203 -11.10 23.96 19.72
C GLN A 203 -9.60 23.68 19.43
N GLY A 204 -8.89 24.76 19.04
CA GLY A 204 -7.44 24.89 19.18
C GLY A 204 -6.93 26.32 18.91
N ASP A 205 -7.02 27.18 19.92
CA ASP A 205 -6.44 28.53 19.96
C ASP A 205 -4.93 28.53 19.65
N SER A 206 -4.54 29.20 18.57
CA SER A 206 -3.26 29.92 18.46
C SER A 206 -3.39 31.02 17.42
N ALA A 207 -3.43 32.24 17.93
CA ALA A 207 -3.63 33.47 17.19
C ALA A 207 -2.48 33.84 16.22
N GLN A 208 -2.92 34.24 15.01
CA GLN A 208 -2.50 35.44 14.25
C GLN A 208 -1.09 35.43 13.59
N THR A 209 -0.93 35.69 12.29
CA THR A 209 -1.06 37.06 11.73
C THR A 209 -1.10 37.13 10.18
N ALA A 210 -2.13 37.84 9.70
CA ALA A 210 -2.22 38.83 8.61
C ALA A 210 -2.42 38.47 7.11
N ALA A 211 -3.58 38.97 6.64
CA ALA A 211 -3.89 39.69 5.39
C ALA A 211 -3.91 38.93 4.05
N GLU A 212 -4.78 39.19 3.07
CA GLU A 212 -6.05 39.92 2.90
C GLU A 212 -6.36 39.71 1.41
N LYS A 213 -7.52 39.12 1.05
CA LYS A 213 -8.29 39.57 -0.12
C LYS A 213 -9.68 38.95 -0.20
N GLU A 214 -10.66 39.86 -0.28
CA GLU A 214 -12.08 39.64 -0.55
C GLU A 214 -12.34 38.69 -1.72
N THR A 215 -13.30 37.77 -1.55
CA THR A 215 -14.32 37.50 -2.56
C THR A 215 -15.68 37.28 -1.88
N THR A 216 -16.69 37.90 -2.47
CA THR A 216 -18.10 38.02 -2.13
C THR A 216 -18.81 36.69 -1.78
N PRO A 217 -19.65 36.61 -0.72
CA PRO A 217 -20.56 35.48 -0.54
C PRO A 217 -21.83 35.65 -1.41
N THR A 218 -22.08 34.68 -2.29
CA THR A 218 -23.33 34.47 -3.04
C THR A 218 -24.43 34.00 -2.09
N PRO A 219 -25.73 34.37 -2.27
CA PRO A 219 -26.75 34.19 -1.25
C PRO A 219 -27.12 32.73 -0.98
N LYS A 220 -27.18 32.43 0.33
CA LYS A 220 -27.68 31.23 0.99
C LYS A 220 -29.08 30.85 0.48
N ALA A 221 -29.23 29.62 -0.03
CA ALA A 221 -30.52 29.05 -0.36
C ALA A 221 -31.36 28.86 0.92
N THR A 222 -32.65 29.13 0.77
CA THR A 222 -33.68 29.22 1.79
C THR A 222 -33.86 27.88 2.53
N SER A 223 -33.70 27.90 3.85
CA SER A 223 -34.06 26.78 4.73
C SER A 223 -35.57 26.54 4.65
N THR A 224 -35.95 25.29 4.35
CA THR A 224 -37.35 24.85 4.30
C THR A 224 -37.83 24.58 5.73
N GLU A 225 -39.07 24.94 6.00
CA GLU A 225 -39.75 25.02 7.30
C GLU A 225 -39.40 23.93 8.33
N GLU A 226 -38.98 24.35 9.53
CA GLU A 226 -38.88 23.52 10.73
C GLU A 226 -40.26 22.93 11.07
N THR A 227 -40.35 21.60 11.06
CA THR A 227 -41.45 20.89 11.71
C THR A 227 -41.25 20.96 13.22
N THR A 228 -42.29 21.34 13.95
CA THR A 228 -42.28 21.47 15.40
C THR A 228 -42.11 20.07 16.04
N PRO A 229 -41.06 19.80 16.85
CA PRO A 229 -40.92 18.49 17.47
C PRO A 229 -42.02 18.27 18.52
N THR A 230 -42.55 17.06 18.54
CA THR A 230 -43.51 16.57 19.55
C THR A 230 -42.79 16.46 20.90
N PRO A 231 -43.36 16.90 22.03
CA PRO A 231 -42.67 16.83 23.32
C PRO A 231 -42.36 15.39 23.73
N GLU A 232 -41.09 15.12 24.03
CA GLU A 232 -40.59 13.84 24.54
C GLU A 232 -41.21 13.47 25.90
N ALA A 233 -41.39 12.17 26.09
CA ALA A 233 -41.86 11.60 27.35
C ALA A 233 -40.80 11.77 28.45
N THR A 234 -41.26 12.15 29.65
CA THR A 234 -40.47 12.18 30.89
C THR A 234 -39.74 10.86 31.12
N PRO A 235 -38.41 10.86 31.36
CA PRO A 235 -37.67 9.63 31.63
C PRO A 235 -38.11 9.01 32.95
N THR A 236 -38.30 7.69 32.94
CA THR A 236 -38.56 6.87 34.12
C THR A 236 -37.30 6.80 34.98
N GLU A 237 -37.44 6.92 36.30
CA GLU A 237 -36.33 6.91 37.27
C GLU A 237 -35.39 5.70 37.08
N GLU A 238 -34.07 5.96 37.03
CA GLU A 238 -33.02 4.94 36.94
C GLU A 238 -33.01 4.02 38.16
N VAL A 239 -32.88 2.72 37.89
CA VAL A 239 -32.68 1.69 38.91
C VAL A 239 -31.26 1.81 39.47
N THR A 240 -31.16 1.95 40.79
CA THR A 240 -29.88 2.01 41.51
C THR A 240 -29.10 0.70 41.29
N PRO A 241 -27.84 0.74 40.82
CA PRO A 241 -27.06 -0.47 40.62
C PRO A 241 -26.77 -1.17 41.95
N THR A 242 -26.91 -2.49 41.98
CA THR A 242 -26.56 -3.33 43.13
C THR A 242 -25.03 -3.41 43.23
N PRO A 243 -24.41 -3.27 44.41
CA PRO A 243 -22.96 -3.28 44.55
C PRO A 243 -22.35 -4.62 44.10
N GLU A 244 -21.29 -4.55 43.31
CA GLU A 244 -20.51 -5.70 42.84
C GLU A 244 -19.81 -6.44 43.98
N ALA A 245 -19.72 -7.76 43.83
CA ALA A 245 -19.04 -8.64 44.78
C ALA A 245 -17.52 -8.38 44.79
N THR A 246 -16.95 -8.29 45.99
CA THR A 246 -15.50 -8.26 46.21
C THR A 246 -14.81 -9.47 45.58
N PRO A 247 -13.73 -9.28 44.78
CA PRO A 247 -13.00 -10.37 44.18
C PRO A 247 -12.35 -11.24 45.27
N THR A 248 -12.42 -12.56 45.07
CA THR A 248 -11.77 -13.55 45.96
C THR A 248 -10.30 -13.64 45.58
N GLU A 249 -9.41 -13.70 46.57
CA GLU A 249 -7.95 -13.71 46.37
C GLU A 249 -7.49 -14.80 45.39
N GLU A 250 -6.59 -14.44 44.48
CA GLU A 250 -5.96 -15.35 43.52
C GLU A 250 -5.14 -16.44 44.23
N VAL A 251 -5.30 -17.67 43.74
CA VAL A 251 -4.50 -18.83 44.15
C VAL A 251 -3.08 -18.68 43.59
N THR A 252 -2.10 -18.73 44.48
CA THR A 252 -0.67 -18.71 44.12
C THR A 252 -0.32 -19.95 43.27
N PRO A 253 0.33 -19.79 42.11
CA PRO A 253 0.71 -20.93 41.29
C PRO A 253 1.83 -21.74 41.98
N THR A 254 1.66 -23.07 41.97
CA THR A 254 2.67 -24.03 42.43
C THR A 254 3.89 -23.97 41.49
N PRO A 255 5.14 -23.92 41.99
CA PRO A 255 6.32 -23.86 41.12
C PRO A 255 6.48 -25.13 40.26
N GLU A 256 6.79 -24.93 38.98
CA GLU A 256 7.08 -26.01 38.02
C GLU A 256 8.34 -26.80 38.39
N ALA A 257 8.32 -28.09 38.06
CA ALA A 257 9.41 -29.02 38.31
C ALA A 257 10.66 -28.68 37.48
N THR A 258 11.82 -28.83 38.11
CA THR A 258 13.15 -28.64 37.50
C THR A 258 13.38 -29.67 36.39
N PRO A 259 13.84 -29.26 35.18
CA PRO A 259 14.13 -30.22 34.11
C PRO A 259 15.32 -31.10 34.50
N THR A 260 15.18 -32.40 34.24
CA THR A 260 16.25 -33.40 34.42
C THR A 260 17.26 -33.27 33.27
N GLU A 261 18.56 -33.25 33.58
CA GLU A 261 19.63 -33.10 32.58
C GLU A 261 19.54 -34.16 31.45
N GLU A 262 19.56 -33.71 30.20
CA GLU A 262 19.67 -34.58 29.03
C GLU A 262 21.08 -35.16 28.90
N ALA A 263 21.15 -36.43 28.51
CA ALA A 263 22.38 -37.19 28.36
C ALA A 263 23.28 -36.64 27.24
N THR A 264 24.59 -36.67 27.49
CA THR A 264 25.64 -36.23 26.57
C THR A 264 25.68 -37.10 25.30
N PRO A 265 25.70 -36.52 24.07
CA PRO A 265 25.77 -37.31 22.84
C PRO A 265 27.15 -37.97 22.67
N THR A 266 27.14 -39.20 22.15
CA THR A 266 28.34 -39.98 21.80
C THR A 266 28.89 -39.49 20.44
N PRO A 267 30.21 -39.29 20.27
CA PRO A 267 30.76 -38.79 19.01
C PRO A 267 30.69 -39.85 17.88
N GLU A 268 30.19 -39.43 16.71
CA GLU A 268 30.16 -40.23 15.47
C GLU A 268 31.48 -40.18 14.69
N ALA A 269 31.71 -41.23 13.89
CA ALA A 269 32.99 -41.62 13.33
C ALA A 269 33.51 -40.76 12.16
N THR A 270 34.83 -40.79 11.98
CA THR A 270 35.64 -40.08 10.98
C THR A 270 35.32 -40.53 9.53
N PRO A 271 35.21 -39.62 8.54
CA PRO A 271 34.91 -40.00 7.16
C PRO A 271 36.10 -40.69 6.47
N THR A 272 35.79 -41.71 5.66
CA THR A 272 36.76 -42.45 4.83
C THR A 272 36.95 -41.72 3.48
N GLN A 273 38.18 -41.72 2.95
CA GLN A 273 38.64 -40.92 1.82
C GLN A 273 37.99 -41.28 0.47
N GLU A 274 37.95 -40.26 -0.41
CA GLU A 274 37.37 -40.22 -1.76
C GLU A 274 37.97 -41.22 -2.74
N VAL A 275 37.13 -41.70 -3.67
CA VAL A 275 37.54 -42.45 -4.87
C VAL A 275 37.52 -41.52 -6.08
N THR A 276 38.62 -41.50 -6.83
CA THR A 276 38.87 -40.70 -8.05
C THR A 276 37.97 -41.11 -9.23
N PRO A 277 37.43 -40.18 -10.04
CA PRO A 277 36.69 -40.54 -11.25
C PRO A 277 37.63 -40.77 -12.45
N THR A 278 37.32 -41.81 -13.22
CA THR A 278 37.99 -42.19 -14.49
C THR A 278 37.40 -41.44 -15.69
N GLU A 279 38.24 -41.16 -16.69
CA GLU A 279 37.98 -40.27 -17.84
C GLU A 279 36.92 -40.73 -18.88
N LYS A 280 36.32 -39.69 -19.49
CA LYS A 280 35.82 -39.49 -20.88
C LYS A 280 35.13 -40.64 -21.63
N ILE A 281 33.88 -40.36 -22.03
CA ILE A 281 33.33 -40.80 -23.32
C ILE A 281 32.65 -39.60 -24.02
N THR A 282 33.03 -39.38 -25.28
CA THR A 282 32.54 -38.39 -26.24
C THR A 282 31.12 -38.73 -26.73
N PRO A 283 30.17 -37.79 -26.88
CA PRO A 283 28.91 -38.07 -27.57
C PRO A 283 28.95 -37.70 -29.05
N THR A 284 28.57 -38.66 -29.89
CA THR A 284 28.24 -38.49 -31.31
C THR A 284 26.86 -37.85 -31.44
N LYS A 285 26.73 -36.87 -32.35
CA LYS A 285 25.45 -36.27 -32.76
C LYS A 285 24.68 -37.20 -33.69
N GLU A 286 23.36 -37.27 -33.50
CA GLU A 286 22.28 -37.00 -34.50
C GLU A 286 20.99 -37.74 -34.13
N ALA A 287 19.89 -36.99 -33.99
CA ALA A 287 18.61 -37.20 -34.68
C ALA A 287 17.50 -36.34 -34.02
N THR A 288 16.90 -35.45 -34.80
CA THR A 288 15.55 -34.87 -34.63
C THR A 288 14.64 -35.48 -35.72
N PRO A 289 13.32 -35.24 -35.76
CA PRO A 289 12.31 -35.04 -34.72
C PRO A 289 11.04 -35.92 -34.96
N THR A 290 10.07 -35.97 -34.05
CA THR A 290 8.66 -36.27 -34.43
C THR A 290 7.66 -35.57 -33.50
N LYS A 291 6.59 -35.07 -34.13
CA LYS A 291 5.49 -34.23 -33.64
C LYS A 291 4.34 -35.01 -32.97
N GLU A 292 3.38 -34.24 -32.46
CA GLU A 292 1.96 -34.51 -32.13
C GLU A 292 1.71 -35.17 -30.76
N SER A 293 0.67 -34.87 -29.97
CA SER A 293 -0.55 -34.04 -30.10
C SER A 293 -1.17 -33.90 -28.68
N THR A 294 -1.66 -32.73 -28.27
CA THR A 294 -3.10 -32.38 -28.07
C THR A 294 -3.80 -32.84 -26.77
N LYS A 295 -4.42 -31.86 -26.08
CA LYS A 295 -5.76 -31.82 -25.43
C LYS A 295 -5.89 -31.58 -23.89
N ASP A 296 -6.52 -30.44 -23.60
CA ASP A 296 -7.67 -30.13 -22.71
C ASP A 296 -7.71 -30.42 -21.20
N SER A 297 -7.96 -29.30 -20.49
CA SER A 297 -9.06 -28.99 -19.56
C SER A 297 -9.13 -29.52 -18.11
N GLN A 298 -9.18 -28.51 -17.22
CA GLN A 298 -10.08 -28.26 -16.07
C GLN A 298 -9.81 -28.75 -14.64
N ASP A 299 -10.06 -27.77 -13.75
CA ASP A 299 -10.52 -27.73 -12.35
C ASP A 299 -9.60 -27.94 -11.12
N ASP A 300 -9.55 -26.83 -10.36
CA ASP A 300 -9.80 -26.64 -8.93
C ASP A 300 -8.81 -27.11 -7.84
N THR A 301 -8.21 -26.07 -7.23
CA THR A 301 -8.09 -25.78 -5.78
C THR A 301 -7.57 -26.86 -4.83
N LYS A 302 -6.33 -26.65 -4.34
CA LYS A 302 -6.02 -26.76 -2.90
C LYS A 302 -4.72 -26.05 -2.49
N LYS A 303 -4.81 -25.42 -1.32
CA LYS A 303 -3.82 -24.65 -0.57
C LYS A 303 -2.65 -25.50 -0.05
N ALA A 304 -1.49 -24.83 0.05
CA ALA A 304 -0.28 -25.10 0.85
C ALA A 304 0.61 -26.29 0.49
N SER A 305 1.83 -25.98 0.03
CA SER A 305 3.10 -26.37 0.69
C SER A 305 4.27 -25.94 -0.19
N GLY A 306 5.23 -25.22 0.38
CA GLY A 306 6.46 -24.85 -0.31
C GLY A 306 7.34 -26.08 -0.53
N GLU A 307 7.65 -26.37 -1.79
CA GLU A 307 8.82 -27.16 -2.18
C GLU A 307 9.52 -26.51 -3.38
N ASN A 308 10.65 -25.88 -3.07
CA ASN A 308 11.90 -25.84 -3.83
C ASN A 308 11.90 -26.45 -5.25
N VAL A 309 11.84 -25.57 -6.26
CA VAL A 309 12.36 -25.84 -7.60
C VAL A 309 13.43 -24.79 -7.93
N LYS A 310 14.67 -25.24 -8.10
CA LYS A 310 15.80 -24.42 -8.56
C LYS A 310 15.46 -23.83 -9.93
N ALA A 311 15.23 -22.52 -10.00
CA ALA A 311 15.23 -21.80 -11.26
C ALA A 311 16.65 -21.80 -11.84
N VAL A 312 16.80 -22.53 -12.95
CA VAL A 312 17.93 -22.41 -13.86
C VAL A 312 17.89 -21.03 -14.49
N GLY A 313 19.03 -20.35 -14.45
CA GLY A 313 19.19 -18.95 -14.83
C GLY A 313 18.70 -18.60 -16.24
N GLY A 314 18.10 -17.41 -16.33
CA GLY A 314 17.68 -16.78 -17.56
C GLY A 314 17.47 -15.29 -17.31
N PHE A 315 18.56 -14.57 -17.04
CA PHE A 315 18.59 -13.10 -17.04
C PHE A 315 18.28 -12.63 -18.47
N HIS A 316 17.27 -11.78 -18.70
CA HIS A 316 17.24 -10.75 -19.76
C HIS A 316 15.98 -9.88 -19.64
N SER A 317 16.09 -8.72 -18.97
CA SER A 317 15.15 -7.61 -19.15
C SER A 317 15.48 -6.83 -20.44
N PRO A 318 14.49 -6.39 -21.23
CA PRO A 318 14.69 -5.68 -22.51
C PRO A 318 15.39 -4.31 -22.41
N VAL A 319 15.63 -3.81 -21.19
CA VAL A 319 16.22 -2.50 -20.92
C VAL A 319 17.75 -2.49 -21.12
N THR A 320 18.44 -3.64 -21.01
CA THR A 320 19.91 -3.71 -21.16
C THR A 320 20.39 -3.65 -22.62
N TRP A 321 19.52 -3.95 -23.60
CA TRP A 321 19.87 -3.87 -25.03
C TRP A 321 19.99 -2.44 -25.55
N ILE A 322 19.18 -1.52 -25.04
CA ILE A 322 19.17 -0.13 -25.53
C ILE A 322 20.48 0.58 -25.12
N SER A 323 21.05 0.22 -23.96
CA SER A 323 22.30 0.80 -23.46
C SER A 323 23.53 0.38 -24.29
N ILE A 324 23.60 -0.89 -24.72
CA ILE A 324 24.73 -1.40 -25.53
C ILE A 324 24.70 -0.81 -26.94
N ILE A 325 23.52 -0.68 -27.55
CA ILE A 325 23.36 -0.07 -28.89
C ILE A 325 23.75 1.40 -28.86
N GLY A 326 23.34 2.15 -27.82
CA GLY A 326 23.70 3.56 -27.65
C GLY A 326 25.22 3.78 -27.58
N ILE A 327 25.93 2.96 -26.81
CA ILE A 327 27.40 3.05 -26.68
C ILE A 327 28.10 2.76 -28.02
N ILE A 328 27.62 1.77 -28.79
CA ILE A 328 28.20 1.42 -30.09
C ILE A 328 28.05 2.57 -31.10
N VAL A 329 26.89 3.24 -31.14
CA VAL A 329 26.65 4.39 -32.04
C VAL A 329 27.57 5.56 -31.70
N ILE A 330 27.79 5.83 -30.42
CA ILE A 330 28.69 6.91 -29.95
C ILE A 330 30.14 6.62 -30.36
N VAL A 331 30.60 5.37 -30.21
CA VAL A 331 31.97 4.96 -30.61
C VAL A 331 32.16 5.07 -32.13
N ILE A 332 31.17 4.66 -32.93
CA ILE A 332 31.23 4.78 -34.40
C ILE A 332 31.30 6.25 -34.83
N LEU A 333 30.49 7.13 -34.22
CA LEU A 333 30.54 8.56 -34.50
C LEU A 333 31.88 9.18 -34.11
N MET A 334 32.46 8.78 -32.97
CA MET A 334 33.80 9.23 -32.56
C MET A 334 34.87 8.85 -33.58
N ILE A 335 34.86 7.60 -34.06
CA ILE A 335 35.82 7.12 -35.08
C ILE A 335 35.61 7.88 -36.40
N TYR A 336 34.37 8.13 -36.80
CA TYR A 336 34.04 8.90 -37.99
C TYR A 336 34.59 10.35 -37.93
N PHE A 337 34.42 11.03 -36.79
CA PHE A 337 34.94 12.38 -36.59
C PHE A 337 36.47 12.45 -36.47
N LEU A 338 37.11 11.42 -35.92
CA LEU A 338 38.57 11.31 -35.88
C LEU A 338 39.16 11.07 -37.27
N LYS A 339 38.49 10.30 -38.13
CA LYS A 339 38.90 10.08 -39.52
C LYS A 339 38.73 11.31 -40.41
N LYS A 340 37.73 12.16 -40.15
CA LYS A 340 37.47 13.39 -40.92
C LYS A 340 38.45 14.52 -40.61
N LYS A 341 39.31 14.36 -39.60
CA LYS A 341 40.33 15.34 -39.18
C LYS A 341 41.75 15.06 -39.73
N LYS A 342 41.91 14.13 -40.67
CA LYS A 342 43.14 13.96 -41.45
C LYS A 342 42.97 14.46 -42.87
#